data_AF-A0A482EB15-F1
#
_entry.id   AF-A0A482EB15-F1
#
_cell.length_a   1.000
_cell.length_b   1.000
_cell.length_c   1.000
_cell.angle_alpha   90.00
_cell.angle_beta   90.00
_cell.angle_gamma   90.00
#
_symmetry.space_group_name_H-M   'P 1'
#
loop_
_entity.id
_entity.type
_entity.pdbx_description
1 polymer ?
#
loop_
_entity_poly.entity_id
_entity_poly.type
_entity_poly.pdbx_seq_one_letter_code
_entity_poly.pdbx_strand_id
1 'polypeptide(L)'
;MEQEVKIRKRINARFVIDQKEESILLHIKNIFNCGNVNNTGVGDIYRFSNGSLKGNKVTVDYFNKFCLKTKKQNAFKKWCNIRIILLAKEHLTPLGLIKMRELIKDVNK
;
A
#
# COMPACT_ATOMS: atom_id res chain seq x y z
N MET A 1 -23.01 -8.71 28.11
CA MET A 1 -22.03 -9.39 27.24
C MET A 1 -21.99 -8.65 25.91
N GLU A 2 -21.03 -7.76 25.73
CA GLU A 2 -20.87 -7.02 24.47
C GLU A 2 -20.49 -8.01 23.36
N GLN A 3 -21.29 -8.06 22.30
CA GLN A 3 -20.97 -8.86 21.12
C GLN A 3 -19.76 -8.22 20.43
N GLU A 4 -18.67 -8.98 20.29
CA GLU A 4 -17.52 -8.59 19.46
C GLU A 4 -17.99 -8.31 18.02
N VAL A 5 -17.94 -7.04 17.62
CA VAL A 5 -18.20 -6.62 16.25
C VAL A 5 -17.12 -7.23 15.35
N LYS A 6 -17.47 -8.34 14.67
CA LYS A 6 -16.56 -9.05 13.77
C LYS A 6 -16.23 -8.17 12.55
N ILE A 7 -15.07 -7.51 12.57
CA ILE A 7 -14.60 -6.65 11.48
C ILE A 7 -14.28 -7.51 10.24
N ARG A 8 -15.27 -7.67 9.34
CA ARG A 8 -15.14 -8.53 8.14
C ARG A 8 -14.29 -7.96 6.99
N LYS A 9 -13.89 -6.68 7.05
CA LYS A 9 -13.13 -6.04 5.96
C LYS A 9 -11.68 -5.80 6.40
N ARG A 10 -10.77 -6.56 5.78
CA ARG A 10 -9.31 -6.40 5.94
C ARG A 10 -8.84 -5.14 5.23
N ILE A 11 -8.12 -4.28 5.96
CA ILE A 11 -7.43 -3.12 5.39
C ILE A 11 -5.99 -3.54 5.05
N ASN A 12 -5.49 -3.11 3.89
CA ASN A 12 -4.12 -3.38 3.46
C ASN A 12 -3.51 -2.15 2.79
N ALA A 13 -2.30 -1.77 3.22
CA ALA A 13 -1.46 -0.79 2.54
C ALA A 13 -0.68 -1.46 1.41
N ARG A 14 -1.33 -1.63 0.25
CA ARG A 14 -0.68 -2.16 -0.96
C ARG A 14 -0.05 -1.04 -1.77
N PHE A 15 1.17 -1.26 -2.24
CA PHE A 15 1.83 -0.44 -3.27
C PHE A 15 1.77 -1.17 -4.62
N VAL A 16 1.50 -0.44 -5.70
CA VAL A 16 1.21 -1.00 -7.03
C VAL A 16 1.84 -0.13 -8.12
N ILE A 17 2.41 -0.77 -9.14
CA ILE A 17 2.85 -0.14 -10.39
C ILE A 17 2.32 -0.99 -11.54
N ASP A 18 1.63 -0.37 -12.49
CA ASP A 18 1.18 -1.03 -13.73
C ASP A 18 2.01 -0.52 -14.90
N GLN A 19 2.45 -1.43 -15.77
CA GLN A 19 3.27 -1.12 -16.93
C GLN A 19 3.12 -2.18 -18.01
N LYS A 20 3.29 -1.80 -19.28
CA LYS A 20 3.27 -2.75 -20.41
C LYS A 20 4.53 -3.60 -20.50
N GLU A 21 5.67 -3.02 -20.12
CA GLU A 21 6.96 -3.70 -20.17
C GLU A 21 7.23 -4.44 -18.84
N GLU A 22 7.11 -5.77 -18.86
CA GLU A 22 7.30 -6.61 -17.67
C GLU A 22 8.73 -6.54 -17.11
N SER A 23 9.73 -6.44 -17.99
CA SER A 23 11.17 -6.39 -17.63
C SER A 23 11.49 -5.29 -16.62
N ILE A 24 10.91 -4.10 -16.78
CA ILE A 24 11.09 -2.95 -15.87
C ILE A 24 10.48 -3.26 -14.50
N LEU A 25 9.32 -3.91 -14.46
CA LEU A 25 8.67 -4.30 -13.21
C LEU A 25 9.47 -5.39 -12.49
N LEU A 26 10.05 -6.34 -13.22
CA LEU A 26 10.97 -7.35 -12.69
C LEU A 26 12.25 -6.71 -12.14
N HIS A 27 12.79 -5.70 -12.84
CA HIS A 27 13.93 -4.93 -12.36
C HIS A 27 13.61 -4.19 -11.05
N ILE A 28 12.46 -3.52 -10.95
CA ILE A 28 12.00 -2.86 -9.72
C ILE A 28 11.82 -3.89 -8.58
N LYS A 29 11.21 -5.05 -8.87
CA LYS A 29 11.08 -6.14 -7.91
C LYS A 29 12.45 -6.57 -7.36
N ASN A 30 13.46 -6.66 -8.21
CA ASN A 30 14.82 -7.03 -7.82
C ASN A 30 15.48 -5.93 -6.96
N ILE A 31 15.35 -4.65 -7.32
CA ILE A 31 15.85 -3.52 -6.50
C ILE A 31 15.19 -3.54 -5.11
N PHE A 32 13.87 -3.74 -5.05
CA PHE A 32 13.13 -3.76 -3.79
C PHE A 32 13.28 -5.09 -3.04
N ASN A 33 13.79 -6.13 -3.68
CA ASN A 33 13.89 -7.50 -3.18
C ASN A 33 12.60 -8.00 -2.50
N CYS A 34 11.44 -7.59 -3.04
CA CYS A 34 10.12 -7.93 -2.50
C CYS A 34 9.01 -7.64 -3.51
N GLY A 35 7.79 -8.09 -3.19
CA GLY A 35 6.63 -7.93 -4.06
C GLY A 35 6.58 -8.97 -5.19
N ASN A 36 5.53 -8.89 -5.99
CA ASN A 36 5.26 -9.82 -7.08
C ASN A 36 4.93 -9.06 -8.36
N VAL A 37 5.36 -9.60 -9.50
CA VAL A 37 4.99 -9.14 -10.84
C VAL A 37 4.10 -10.20 -11.45
N ASN A 38 2.93 -9.82 -11.95
CA ASN A 38 2.00 -10.70 -12.64
C ASN A 38 1.34 -9.96 -13.80
N ASN A 39 0.95 -10.67 -14.85
CA ASN A 39 0.03 -10.13 -15.86
C ASN A 39 -1.33 -9.86 -15.20
N THR A 40 -1.99 -8.76 -15.56
CA THR A 40 -3.27 -8.34 -14.96
C THR A 40 -4.48 -9.08 -15.52
N GLY A 41 -4.30 -9.89 -16.56
CA GLY A 41 -5.37 -10.52 -17.35
C GLY A 41 -6.02 -9.56 -18.35
N VAL A 42 -5.58 -8.31 -18.42
CA VAL A 42 -6.13 -7.26 -19.28
C VAL A 42 -5.06 -6.80 -20.27
N GLY A 43 -5.07 -7.41 -21.45
CA GLY A 43 -4.09 -7.15 -22.52
C GLY A 43 -2.65 -7.38 -22.04
N ASP A 44 -1.72 -6.61 -22.59
CA ASP A 44 -0.30 -6.67 -22.25
C ASP A 44 0.05 -5.78 -21.04
N ILE A 45 -0.79 -5.73 -20.02
CA ILE A 45 -0.55 -4.93 -18.82
C ILE A 45 -0.08 -5.85 -17.69
N TYR A 46 1.12 -5.57 -17.18
CA TYR A 46 1.72 -6.22 -16.04
C TYR A 46 1.63 -5.34 -14.81
N ARG A 47 1.62 -5.97 -13.64
CA ARG A 47 1.49 -5.30 -12.34
C ARG A 47 2.56 -5.77 -11.38
N PHE A 48 3.40 -4.84 -10.95
CA PHE A 48 4.14 -4.99 -9.71
C PHE A 48 3.22 -4.67 -8.54
N SER A 49 3.18 -5.53 -7.52
CA SER A 49 2.43 -5.28 -6.30
C SER A 49 3.18 -5.74 -5.06
N ASN A 50 3.16 -4.91 -4.02
CA ASN A 50 3.68 -5.22 -2.71
C ASN A 50 2.66 -4.86 -1.63
N GLY A 51 1.98 -5.89 -1.11
CA GLY A 51 0.96 -5.75 -0.06
C GLY A 51 1.40 -6.31 1.30
N SER A 52 2.68 -6.63 1.48
CA SER A 52 3.21 -7.10 2.76
C SER A 52 3.57 -5.89 3.62
N LEU A 53 2.99 -5.75 4.82
CA LEU A 53 3.34 -4.64 5.73
C LEU A 53 4.82 -4.65 6.15
N LYS A 54 5.43 -5.84 6.24
CA LYS A 54 6.87 -5.99 6.47
C LYS A 54 7.65 -5.68 5.19
N GLY A 55 7.22 -6.29 4.08
CA GLY A 55 7.92 -6.18 2.79
C GLY A 55 7.88 -4.80 2.15
N ASN A 56 6.86 -3.99 2.42
CA ASN A 56 6.72 -2.65 1.83
C ASN A 56 7.47 -1.56 2.60
N LYS A 57 8.27 -1.91 3.63
CA LYS A 57 9.18 -0.96 4.29
C LYS A 57 10.18 -0.36 3.30
N VAL A 58 10.73 -1.17 2.38
CA VAL A 58 11.68 -0.70 1.36
C VAL A 58 11.08 0.39 0.46
N THR A 59 9.77 0.29 0.17
CA THR A 59 9.04 1.33 -0.58
C THR A 59 9.01 2.65 0.20
N VAL A 60 8.81 2.58 1.52
CA VAL A 60 8.84 3.78 2.38
C VAL A 60 10.24 4.40 2.39
N ASP A 61 11.25 3.59 2.63
CA ASP A 61 12.64 4.05 2.72
C ASP A 61 13.10 4.68 1.40
N TYR A 62 12.75 4.06 0.26
CA TYR A 62 13.10 4.55 -1.07
C TYR A 62 12.50 5.93 -1.34
N PHE A 63 11.19 6.12 -1.16
CA PHE A 63 10.53 7.39 -1.46
C PHE A 63 10.69 8.47 -0.38
N ASN A 64 11.22 8.13 0.80
CA ASN A 64 11.74 9.11 1.73
C ASN A 64 13.10 9.67 1.29
N LYS A 65 13.95 8.84 0.67
CA LYS A 65 15.24 9.27 0.12
C LYS A 65 15.10 9.95 -1.25
N PHE A 66 14.25 9.40 -2.11
CA PHE A 66 13.99 9.84 -3.48
C PHE A 66 12.53 10.29 -3.59
N CYS A 67 12.26 11.48 -3.04
CA CYS A 67 10.90 12.02 -2.96
C CYS A 67 10.20 12.09 -4.33
N LEU A 68 8.92 11.77 -4.33
CA LEU A 68 8.04 12.01 -5.47
C LEU A 68 7.89 13.53 -5.67
N LYS A 69 7.89 13.98 -6.91
CA LYS A 69 7.93 15.42 -7.25
C LYS A 69 6.55 16.07 -7.43
N THR A 70 5.48 15.30 -7.37
CA THR A 70 4.12 15.76 -7.69
C THR A 70 3.19 15.63 -6.48
N LYS A 71 1.89 15.90 -6.67
CA LYS A 71 0.84 15.61 -5.67
C LYS A 71 0.86 14.17 -5.16
N LYS A 72 1.50 13.25 -5.90
CA LYS A 72 1.75 11.87 -5.47
C LYS A 72 2.58 11.77 -4.18
N GLN A 73 3.43 12.77 -3.87
CA GLN A 73 4.14 12.82 -2.59
C GLN A 73 3.17 12.95 -1.41
N ASN A 74 2.11 13.75 -1.56
CA ASN A 74 1.10 13.89 -0.51
C ASN A 74 0.31 12.59 -0.35
N ALA A 75 -0.08 11.95 -1.45
CA ALA A 75 -0.72 10.64 -1.42
C ALA A 75 0.17 9.58 -0.75
N PHE A 76 1.48 9.59 -1.05
CA PHE A 76 2.45 8.71 -0.43
C PHE A 76 2.58 8.97 1.09
N LYS A 77 2.65 10.22 1.53
CA LYS A 77 2.65 10.57 2.97
C LYS A 77 1.39 10.07 3.68
N LYS A 78 0.20 10.29 3.09
CA LYS A 78 -1.08 9.78 3.62
C LYS A 78 -1.08 8.23 3.70
N TRP A 79 -0.55 7.57 2.68
CA TRP A 79 -0.39 6.11 2.66
C TRP A 79 0.59 5.60 3.74
N CYS A 80 1.70 6.32 3.97
CA CYS A 80 2.64 6.02 5.06
C CYS A 80 1.97 6.13 6.44
N ASN A 81 1.12 7.14 6.65
CA ASN A 81 0.34 7.27 7.90
C ASN A 81 -0.59 6.08 8.11
N ILE A 82 -1.31 5.65 7.07
CA ILE A 82 -2.14 4.43 7.12
C ILE A 82 -1.28 3.21 7.50
N ARG A 83 -0.10 3.07 6.90
CA ARG A 83 0.84 1.98 7.22
C ARG A 83 1.27 1.99 8.68
N ILE A 84 1.52 3.16 9.28
CA ILE A 84 1.87 3.29 10.71
C ILE A 84 0.74 2.77 11.60
N ILE A 85 -0.50 3.19 11.33
CA ILE A 85 -1.70 2.74 12.07
C ILE A 85 -1.93 1.22 11.90
N LEU A 86 -1.64 0.68 10.72
CA LEU A 86 -1.69 -0.77 10.48
C LEU A 86 -0.65 -1.54 11.30
N LEU A 87 0.59 -1.03 11.38
CA LEU A 87 1.66 -1.62 12.18
C LEU A 87 1.34 -1.58 13.68
N ALA A 88 0.75 -0.47 14.15
CA ALA A 88 0.28 -0.30 15.52
C ALA A 88 -0.96 -1.15 15.86
N LYS A 89 -1.56 -1.83 14.86
CA LYS A 89 -2.78 -2.64 15.00
C LYS A 89 -4.01 -1.88 15.50
N GLU A 90 -4.01 -0.55 15.49
CA GLU A 90 -5.13 0.28 15.97
C GLU A 90 -6.43 0.02 15.19
N HIS A 91 -6.32 -0.35 13.91
CA HIS A 91 -7.43 -0.73 13.03
C HIS A 91 -8.22 -1.97 13.47
N LEU A 92 -7.72 -2.72 14.47
CA LEU A 92 -8.43 -3.86 15.05
C LEU A 92 -9.52 -3.42 16.05
N THR A 93 -9.50 -2.15 16.46
CA THR A 93 -10.57 -1.57 17.30
C THR A 93 -11.68 -0.97 16.43
N PRO A 94 -12.95 -0.94 16.88
CA PRO A 94 -14.03 -0.30 16.13
C PRO A 94 -13.76 1.18 15.81
N LEU A 95 -13.28 1.95 16.80
CA LEU A 95 -12.93 3.36 16.63
C LEU A 95 -11.75 3.56 15.67
N GLY A 96 -10.69 2.76 15.81
CA GLY A 96 -9.54 2.81 14.92
C GLY A 96 -9.90 2.44 13.48
N LEU A 97 -10.82 1.48 13.28
CA LEU A 97 -11.33 1.12 11.96
C LEU A 97 -12.13 2.27 11.32
N ILE A 98 -13.01 2.92 12.09
CA ILE A 98 -13.78 4.09 11.62
C ILE A 98 -12.81 5.20 11.19
N LYS A 99 -11.86 5.56 12.06
CA LYS A 99 -10.82 6.56 11.76
C LYS A 99 -10.04 6.19 10.50
N MET A 100 -9.63 4.93 10.36
CA MET A 100 -8.90 4.45 9.18
C MET A 100 -9.70 4.61 7.89
N ARG A 101 -11.02 4.32 7.91
CA ARG A 101 -11.88 4.46 6.73
C ARG A 101 -11.97 5.91 6.25
N GLU A 102 -12.01 6.87 7.17
CA GLU A 102 -11.99 8.29 6.80
C GLU A 102 -10.65 8.71 6.18
N LEU A 103 -9.52 8.25 6.75
CA LEU A 103 -8.19 8.53 6.20
C LEU A 103 -8.01 7.98 4.77
N ILE A 104 -8.53 6.78 4.49
CA ILE A 104 -8.42 6.14 3.17
C ILE A 104 -9.10 6.97 2.07
N LYS A 105 -10.24 7.62 2.37
CA LYS A 105 -10.99 8.44 1.41
C LYS A 105 -10.19 9.65 0.90
N ASP A 106 -9.18 10.07 1.67
CA ASP A 106 -8.39 11.26 1.38
C ASP A 106 -7.05 10.96 0.68
N VAL A 107 -6.64 9.69 0.56
CA VAL A 107 -5.30 9.35 0.06
C VAL A 107 -4.99 9.93 -1.33
N ASN A 108 -5.96 9.87 -2.26
CA ASN A 108 -5.78 10.33 -3.64
C ASN A 108 -6.46 11.68 -3.94
N LYS A 109 -7.00 12.35 -2.92
CA LYS A 109 -7.47 13.74 -3.04
C LYS A 109 -6.28 14.69 -2.93
#